data_AF-A0A9X4FI88-F1
#
_entry.id   AF-A0A9X4FI88-F1
#
_cell.length_a   1.000
_cell.length_b   1.000
_cell.length_c   1.000
_cell.angle_alpha   90.00
_cell.angle_beta   90.00
_cell.angle_gamma   90.00
#
_symmetry.space_group_name_H-M   'P 1'
#
loop_
_entity.id
_entity.type
_entity.pdbx_description
1 polymer ?
#
loop_
_entity_poly.entity_id
_entity_poly.type
_entity_poly.pdbx_seq_one_letter_code
_entity_poly.pdbx_strand_id
1 'polypeptide(L)'
;GSWAVMAVIYYVAMISHQGLIRIFPSDTANVSVNVTAINTGGGDYDYVYPNGFGSYGNGTVVKFQGHGVYQCFGSWSTHCNNASFLPGHAADPNWVNQQWKYLHN
;
A
#
# COMPACT_ATOMS: atom_id res chain seq x y z
N GLY A 1 -3.43 36.13 -51.00
CA GLY A 1 -2.26 36.11 -50.11
C GLY A 1 -2.52 35.09 -49.03
N SER A 2 -1.54 34.21 -48.82
CA SER A 2 -1.60 32.92 -48.13
C SER A 2 -1.79 32.97 -46.62
N TRP A 3 -3.02 32.77 -46.11
CA TRP A 3 -3.25 32.50 -44.69
C TRP A 3 -4.32 31.43 -44.39
N ALA A 4 -5.02 30.89 -45.39
CA ALA A 4 -6.11 29.93 -45.15
C ALA A 4 -5.73 28.44 -45.26
N VAL A 5 -4.51 28.09 -45.67
CA VAL A 5 -4.12 26.68 -45.95
C VAL A 5 -3.63 25.93 -44.69
N MET A 6 -3.39 26.63 -43.57
CA MET A 6 -2.76 26.04 -42.37
C MET A 6 -3.74 25.34 -41.41
N ALA A 7 -5.05 25.36 -41.66
CA ALA A 7 -6.06 24.93 -40.67
C ALA A 7 -6.66 23.53 -40.91
N VAL A 8 -6.43 22.89 -42.07
CA VAL A 8 -7.22 21.70 -42.47
C VAL A 8 -6.49 20.37 -42.16
N ILE A 9 -5.18 20.37 -41.93
CA ILE A 9 -4.39 19.12 -41.84
C ILE A 9 -4.45 18.47 -40.44
N TYR A 10 -4.79 19.20 -39.36
CA TYR A 10 -4.72 18.66 -38.00
C TYR A 10 -5.89 17.77 -37.55
N TYR A 11 -6.96 17.63 -38.35
CA TYR A 11 -8.20 16.95 -37.91
C TYR A 11 -8.37 15.48 -38.34
N VAL A 12 -7.46 14.90 -39.13
CA VAL A 12 -7.73 13.60 -39.81
C VAL A 12 -6.87 12.42 -39.29
N ALA A 13 -5.85 12.65 -38.45
CA ALA A 13 -4.83 11.60 -38.18
C ALA A 13 -5.02 10.75 -36.91
N MET A 14 -6.11 10.87 -36.14
CA MET A 14 -6.29 10.06 -34.91
C MET A 14 -7.61 9.28 -34.83
N ILE A 15 -8.37 9.24 -35.92
CA ILE A 15 -9.60 8.44 -36.04
C ILE A 15 -9.33 7.28 -37.00
N SER A 16 -8.66 6.24 -36.53
CA SER A 16 -8.68 4.85 -37.05
C SER A 16 -7.71 4.05 -36.17
N HIS A 17 -8.13 3.09 -35.36
CA HIS A 17 -8.74 1.86 -35.83
C HIS A 17 -9.73 1.30 -34.79
N GLN A 18 -11.00 1.23 -35.20
CA GLN A 18 -11.91 0.09 -35.04
C GLN A 18 -12.15 -0.45 -33.60
N GLY A 19 -13.37 -0.22 -33.07
CA GLY A 19 -13.89 -1.12 -32.03
C GLY A 19 -15.08 -0.66 -31.19
N LEU A 20 -16.25 -0.54 -31.81
CA LEU A 20 -17.58 -0.85 -31.24
C LEU A 20 -18.02 -0.24 -29.87
N ILE A 21 -18.96 0.70 -29.94
CA ILE A 21 -19.70 1.28 -28.80
C ILE A 21 -20.67 0.26 -28.20
N ARG A 22 -20.79 0.18 -26.87
CA ARG A 22 -22.10 -0.05 -26.20
C ARG A 22 -22.24 0.90 -25.01
N ILE A 23 -23.25 1.75 -25.11
CA ILE A 23 -23.77 2.57 -24.04
C ILE A 23 -24.45 1.62 -23.05
N PHE A 24 -24.01 1.59 -21.79
CA PHE A 24 -24.87 1.20 -20.67
C PHE A 24 -25.13 2.48 -19.85
N PRO A 25 -26.39 2.96 -19.77
CA PRO A 25 -26.74 4.06 -18.90
C PRO A 25 -26.92 3.50 -17.50
N SER A 26 -25.85 3.52 -16.72
CA SER A 26 -25.96 3.55 -15.27
C SER A 26 -24.91 4.52 -14.82
N ASP A 27 -25.35 5.73 -14.48
CA ASP A 27 -24.62 6.57 -13.54
C ASP A 27 -24.62 5.82 -12.19
N THR A 28 -23.87 4.72 -12.13
CA THR A 28 -23.32 4.26 -10.87
C THR A 28 -22.23 5.27 -10.63
N ALA A 29 -22.57 6.34 -9.91
CA ALA A 29 -21.60 7.26 -9.34
C ALA A 29 -20.51 6.41 -8.71
N ASN A 30 -19.39 6.26 -9.42
CA ASN A 30 -18.18 5.74 -8.86
C ASN A 30 -17.75 6.83 -7.87
N VAL A 31 -18.18 6.67 -6.63
CA VAL A 31 -17.51 7.31 -5.50
C VAL A 31 -16.12 6.71 -5.51
N SER A 32 -15.24 7.28 -6.33
CA SER A 32 -13.81 7.17 -6.15
C SER A 32 -13.58 7.79 -4.80
N VAL A 33 -13.53 6.93 -3.78
CA VAL A 33 -12.84 7.26 -2.55
C VAL A 33 -11.42 7.51 -3.01
N ASN A 34 -11.13 8.77 -3.31
CA ASN A 34 -9.77 9.26 -3.38
C ASN A 34 -9.30 9.12 -1.93
N VAL A 35 -8.83 7.92 -1.60
CA VAL A 35 -8.00 7.69 -0.44
C VAL A 35 -6.75 8.49 -0.75
N THR A 36 -6.81 9.81 -0.49
CA THR A 36 -5.64 10.58 -0.12
C THR A 36 -5.05 9.76 0.98
N ALA A 37 -4.02 8.99 0.64
CA ALA A 37 -3.26 8.20 1.56
C ALA A 37 -3.03 9.09 2.77
N ILE A 38 -3.73 8.77 3.85
CA ILE A 38 -3.26 9.12 5.17
C ILE A 38 -1.84 8.56 5.15
N ASN A 39 -0.84 9.41 5.34
CA ASN A 39 0.57 9.03 5.32
C ASN A 39 0.78 7.82 6.26
N THR A 40 0.62 6.63 5.72
CA THR A 40 0.70 5.34 6.41
C THR A 40 0.98 4.32 5.32
N GLY A 41 2.27 4.11 5.04
CA GLY A 41 2.75 2.96 4.29
C GLY A 41 2.35 2.88 2.82
N GLY A 42 2.94 3.75 1.99
CA GLY A 42 3.17 3.45 0.56
C GLY A 42 4.26 2.39 0.34
N GLY A 43 4.36 1.46 1.28
CA GLY A 43 5.30 0.36 1.38
C GLY A 43 4.72 -0.57 2.44
N ASP A 44 4.82 -1.88 2.23
CA ASP A 44 4.11 -2.89 3.02
C ASP A 44 4.41 -2.85 4.54
N TYR A 45 5.36 -2.01 4.99
CA TYR A 45 5.83 -1.85 6.36
C TYR A 45 6.21 -0.39 6.69
N ASP A 46 6.06 -0.01 7.96
CA ASP A 46 6.41 1.30 8.53
C ASP A 46 7.90 1.37 8.91
N TYR A 47 8.44 0.26 9.43
CA TYR A 47 9.86 0.11 9.76
C TYR A 47 10.44 -1.21 9.25
N VAL A 48 11.77 -1.27 9.13
CA VAL A 48 12.52 -2.51 8.94
C VAL A 48 13.32 -2.76 10.20
N TYR A 49 13.07 -3.85 10.91
CA TYR A 49 13.83 -4.17 12.11
C TYR A 49 15.33 -4.27 11.79
N PRO A 50 16.23 -3.64 12.57
CA PRO A 50 16.02 -3.00 13.87
C PRO A 50 15.73 -1.48 13.86
N ASN A 51 15.47 -0.86 12.71
CA ASN A 51 15.17 0.56 12.62
C ASN A 51 13.87 0.91 13.36
N GLY A 52 13.90 1.92 14.24
CA GLY A 52 12.72 2.31 15.03
C GLY A 52 12.40 1.39 16.22
N PHE A 53 13.28 0.43 16.53
CA PHE A 53 13.13 -0.42 17.72
C PHE A 53 13.15 0.43 19.00
N GLY A 54 12.10 0.31 19.82
CA GLY A 54 11.83 1.21 20.94
C GLY A 54 10.57 2.07 20.73
N SER A 55 10.15 2.27 19.48
CA SER A 55 9.02 3.14 19.09
C SER A 55 7.85 2.38 18.48
N TYR A 56 7.89 1.05 18.40
CA TYR A 56 6.82 0.25 17.81
C TYR A 56 5.57 0.32 18.69
N GLY A 57 4.51 0.90 18.14
CA GLY A 57 3.21 1.01 18.78
C GLY A 57 2.23 -0.02 18.25
N ASN A 58 1.05 -0.06 18.87
CA ASN A 58 -0.07 -0.81 18.31
C ASN A 58 -0.41 -0.28 16.90
N GLY A 59 -0.47 -1.17 15.92
CA GLY A 59 -0.68 -0.83 14.52
C GLY A 59 0.61 -0.65 13.70
N THR A 60 1.78 -0.54 14.36
CA THR A 60 3.05 -0.39 13.65
C THR A 60 3.38 -1.66 12.87
N VAL A 61 3.70 -1.52 11.59
CA VAL A 61 4.09 -2.64 10.73
C VAL A 61 5.60 -2.67 10.58
N VAL A 62 6.22 -3.80 10.94
CA VAL A 62 7.67 -3.97 10.95
C VAL A 62 8.04 -5.15 10.06
N LYS A 63 8.97 -4.92 9.14
CA LYS A 63 9.59 -5.98 8.33
C LYS A 63 10.77 -6.58 9.06
N PHE A 64 10.71 -7.89 9.28
CA PHE A 64 11.80 -8.70 9.83
C PHE A 64 12.49 -9.41 8.67
N GLN A 65 13.76 -9.09 8.45
CA GLN A 65 14.53 -9.69 7.35
C GLN A 65 14.56 -11.22 7.51
N GLY A 66 14.13 -11.95 6.49
CA GLY A 66 14.07 -13.42 6.49
C GLY A 66 12.86 -14.04 7.18
N HIS A 67 11.99 -13.25 7.83
CA HIS A 67 10.80 -13.74 8.52
C HIS A 67 9.49 -13.19 7.95
N GLY A 68 9.54 -12.08 7.20
CA GLY A 68 8.40 -11.43 6.59
C GLY A 68 7.98 -10.14 7.32
N VAL A 69 6.75 -9.70 7.05
CA VAL A 69 6.18 -8.46 7.57
C VAL A 69 5.17 -8.77 8.66
N TYR A 70 5.29 -8.09 9.80
CA TYR A 70 4.46 -8.28 10.97
C TYR A 70 3.91 -6.95 11.48
N GLN A 71 2.65 -6.95 11.87
CA GLN A 71 2.01 -5.82 12.52
C GLN A 71 2.01 -6.03 14.04
N CYS A 72 2.56 -5.07 14.78
CA CYS A 72 2.42 -5.03 16.22
C CYS A 72 0.95 -4.78 16.59
N PHE A 73 0.37 -5.59 17.46
CA PHE A 73 -1.05 -5.52 17.81
C PHE A 73 -1.31 -5.91 19.27
N GLY A 74 -2.53 -5.58 19.74
CA GLY A 74 -3.04 -6.01 21.03
C GLY A 74 -2.53 -5.19 22.22
N SER A 75 -2.99 -5.55 23.41
CA SER A 75 -2.63 -4.87 24.68
C SER A 75 -1.15 -5.04 25.06
N TRP A 76 -0.46 -5.97 24.40
CA TRP A 76 0.96 -6.28 24.60
C TRP A 76 1.86 -5.53 23.61
N SER A 77 1.35 -4.50 22.92
CA SER A 77 2.15 -3.72 21.97
C SER A 77 3.44 -3.12 22.58
N THR A 78 3.45 -2.88 23.89
CA THR A 78 4.66 -2.45 24.63
C THR A 78 5.81 -3.45 24.50
N HIS A 79 5.49 -4.74 24.37
CA HIS A 79 6.47 -5.82 24.21
C HIS A 79 6.98 -5.97 22.78
N CYS A 80 6.38 -5.30 21.79
CA CYS A 80 6.93 -5.25 20.42
C CYS A 80 8.33 -4.59 20.40
N ASN A 81 8.64 -3.76 21.40
CA ASN A 81 9.95 -3.16 21.59
C ASN A 81 10.90 -4.00 22.44
N ASN A 82 10.59 -5.27 22.66
CA ASN A 82 11.44 -6.18 23.43
C ASN A 82 11.97 -7.29 22.53
N ALA A 83 13.30 -7.41 22.46
CA ALA A 83 14.00 -8.34 21.58
C ALA A 83 13.59 -9.81 21.83
N SER A 84 13.29 -10.15 23.09
CA SER A 84 12.86 -11.49 23.50
C SER A 84 11.49 -11.91 22.95
N PHE A 85 10.74 -11.01 22.33
CA PHE A 85 9.41 -11.27 21.79
C PHE A 85 9.35 -11.03 20.27
N LEU A 86 10.50 -10.85 19.61
CA LEU A 86 10.56 -10.63 18.18
C LEU A 86 10.56 -11.94 17.39
N PRO A 87 10.00 -11.96 16.17
CA PRO A 87 10.16 -13.07 15.23
C PRO A 87 11.66 -13.39 15.04
N GLY A 88 12.03 -14.65 15.24
CA GLY A 88 13.42 -15.12 15.11
C GLY A 88 14.30 -14.97 16.36
N HIS A 89 13.89 -14.20 17.36
CA HIS A 89 14.60 -14.07 18.64
C HIS A 89 13.83 -14.65 19.83
N ALA A 90 12.50 -14.69 19.74
CA ALA A 90 11.68 -15.23 20.81
C ALA A 90 11.99 -16.70 21.07
N ALA A 91 12.13 -17.05 22.35
CA ALA A 91 12.35 -18.44 22.76
C ALA A 91 11.11 -19.31 22.50
N ASP A 92 9.91 -18.71 22.55
CA ASP A 92 8.65 -19.38 22.27
C ASP A 92 7.86 -18.62 21.17
N PRO A 93 7.41 -19.29 20.09
CA PRO A 93 6.66 -18.65 19.02
C PRO A 93 5.29 -18.11 19.47
N ASN A 94 4.72 -18.61 20.57
CA ASN A 94 3.49 -18.05 21.14
C ASN A 94 3.69 -16.64 21.67
N TRP A 95 4.90 -16.26 22.09
CA TRP A 95 5.19 -14.90 22.52
C TRP A 95 5.13 -13.92 21.34
N VAL A 96 5.55 -14.36 20.16
CA VAL A 96 5.44 -13.59 18.92
C VAL A 96 3.96 -13.43 18.55
N ASN A 97 3.22 -14.55 18.47
CA ASN A 97 1.82 -14.53 18.04
C ASN A 97 0.86 -13.73 18.93
N GLN A 98 1.23 -13.44 20.17
CA GLN A 98 0.43 -12.63 21.10
C GLN A 98 0.45 -11.13 20.80
N GLN A 99 1.48 -10.65 20.13
CA GLN A 99 1.75 -9.22 19.93
C GLN A 99 2.17 -8.86 18.50
N TRP A 100 2.52 -9.85 17.69
CA TRP A 100 2.87 -9.71 16.28
C TRP A 100 1.90 -10.51 15.42
N LYS A 101 1.17 -9.80 14.57
CA LYS A 101 0.29 -10.38 13.57
C LYS A 101 1.06 -10.48 12.27
N TYR A 102 1.34 -11.70 11.82
CA TYR A 102 1.93 -11.93 10.49
C TYR A 102 0.99 -11.40 9.40
N LEU A 103 1.56 -10.65 8.46
CA LEU A 103 0.83 -10.12 7.30
C LEU A 103 1.15 -10.94 6.04
N HIS A 104 2.40 -10.91 5.60
CA HIS A 104 2.90 -11.61 4.41
C HIS A 104 4.44 -11.65 4.39
N ASN A 105 5.03 -12.33 3.40
CA ASN A 105 6.48 -12.48 3.21
C ASN A 105 6.96 -11.74 1.97
#